data_AF-A0A847FYP9-F1
#
_entry.id   AF-A0A847FYP9-F1
#
_cell.length_a   1.000
_cell.length_b   1.000
_cell.length_c   1.000
_cell.angle_alpha   90.00
_cell.angle_beta   90.00
_cell.angle_gamma   90.00
#
_symmetry.space_group_name_H-M   'P 1'
#
loop_
_entity.id
_entity.type
_entity.pdbx_description
1 polymer ?
#
loop_
_entity_poly.entity_id
_entity_poly.type
_entity_poly.pdbx_seq_one_letter_code
_entity_poly.pdbx_strand_id
1 'polypeptide(L)'
;MKKSIWHLLIFSVIVVGILFLGFKKNIQLDNMLVYETKHFTVYYETLEKTTLQDIEEKLESNHSNIQDFFGTNQNQKSRIVIYDSVARFQRAYLGLFLSLLYGDWAAGGSYQDLVLVTSPENPGTQHTYEDVLEMIVHEYVHTCVYQQNEMPDIWLDEGMATFMAGQKSQLPSAIPGFDAMQKQDMDTFLENNGYAFSYTYVEYLVKAYSNKKVVGLIRTNNYEETLGKSARDIYHEWVMYLETEYYTHQN
;
A
#
# COMPACT_ATOMS: atom_id res chain seq x y z
N MET A 1 -6.26 50.51 -15.57
CA MET A 1 -5.83 49.76 -14.36
C MET A 1 -6.89 48.77 -13.85
N LYS A 2 -8.08 49.19 -13.39
CA LYS A 2 -9.08 48.26 -12.80
C LYS A 2 -9.51 47.09 -13.70
N LYS A 3 -9.72 47.31 -15.00
CA LYS A 3 -10.06 46.22 -15.95
C LYS A 3 -8.92 45.21 -16.10
N SER A 4 -7.67 45.65 -16.23
CA SER A 4 -6.52 44.74 -16.36
C SER A 4 -6.31 43.90 -15.09
N ILE A 5 -6.47 44.49 -13.90
CA ILE A 5 -6.44 43.78 -12.62
C ILE A 5 -7.57 42.73 -12.54
N TRP A 6 -8.76 43.05 -13.04
CA TRP A 6 -9.89 42.12 -13.07
C TRP A 6 -9.67 40.93 -14.02
N HIS A 7 -9.06 41.15 -15.19
CA HIS A 7 -8.71 40.05 -16.11
C HIS A 7 -7.59 39.16 -15.54
N LEU A 8 -6.61 39.76 -14.85
CA LEU A 8 -5.56 39.04 -14.12
C LEU A 8 -6.13 38.17 -12.99
N LEU A 9 -7.11 38.69 -12.23
CA LEU A 9 -7.80 37.93 -11.18
C LEU A 9 -8.60 36.76 -11.76
N ILE A 10 -9.34 36.97 -12.84
CA ILE A 10 -10.07 35.88 -13.52
C ILE A 10 -9.11 34.83 -14.05
N PHE A 11 -8.03 35.24 -14.70
CA PHE A 11 -7.00 34.31 -15.18
C PHE A 11 -6.39 33.51 -14.04
N SER A 12 -6.06 34.16 -12.92
CA SER A 12 -5.56 33.47 -11.72
C SER A 12 -6.55 32.47 -11.16
N VAL A 13 -7.84 32.80 -11.08
CA VAL A 13 -8.88 31.88 -10.61
C VAL A 13 -9.04 30.69 -11.56
N ILE A 14 -8.97 30.91 -12.88
CA ILE A 14 -9.01 29.85 -13.88
C ILE A 14 -7.79 28.93 -13.74
N VAL A 15 -6.59 29.48 -13.62
CA VAL A 15 -5.36 28.70 -13.44
C VAL A 15 -5.40 27.89 -12.14
N VAL A 16 -5.81 28.48 -11.02
CA VAL A 16 -5.98 27.78 -9.75
C VAL A 16 -7.04 26.68 -9.88
N GLY A 17 -8.15 26.94 -10.57
CA GLY A 17 -9.18 25.93 -10.86
C GLY A 17 -8.66 24.76 -11.70
N ILE A 18 -7.87 25.03 -12.74
CA ILE A 18 -7.25 24.01 -13.59
C ILE A 18 -6.26 23.17 -12.77
N LEU A 19 -5.42 23.82 -11.96
CA LEU A 19 -4.49 23.13 -11.07
C LEU A 19 -5.23 22.24 -10.07
N PHE A 20 -6.25 22.77 -9.39
CA PHE A 20 -7.06 22.01 -8.45
C PHE A 20 -7.71 20.78 -9.11
N LEU A 21 -8.29 20.92 -10.31
CA LEU A 21 -8.90 19.82 -11.02
C LEU A 21 -7.88 18.78 -11.49
N GLY A 22 -6.68 19.20 -11.90
CA GLY A 22 -5.67 18.28 -12.41
C GLY A 22 -4.94 17.47 -11.34
N PHE A 23 -4.98 17.87 -10.06
CA PHE A 23 -4.48 17.08 -8.92
C PHE A 23 -5.59 16.32 -8.17
N LYS A 24 -6.87 16.55 -8.50
CA LYS A 24 -7.98 15.89 -7.81
C LYS A 24 -8.06 14.41 -8.20
N LYS A 25 -8.11 13.52 -7.19
CA LYS A 25 -8.46 12.10 -7.41
C LYS A 25 -9.82 11.98 -8.11
N ASN A 26 -9.91 11.14 -9.12
CA ASN A 26 -11.09 10.95 -9.94
C ASN A 26 -11.56 9.49 -9.94
N ILE A 27 -11.87 8.99 -8.75
CA ILE A 27 -12.38 7.64 -8.51
C ILE A 27 -13.89 7.69 -8.77
N GLN A 28 -14.35 7.06 -9.86
CA GLN A 28 -15.77 7.01 -10.26
C GLN A 28 -16.18 5.56 -10.48
N LEU A 29 -17.21 5.10 -9.77
CA LEU A 29 -17.68 3.71 -9.81
C LEU A 29 -18.94 3.51 -10.66
N ASP A 30 -19.68 4.57 -10.97
CA ASP A 30 -21.05 4.51 -11.53
C ASP A 30 -21.17 3.78 -12.90
N ASN A 31 -20.07 3.68 -13.65
CA ASN A 31 -20.03 3.01 -14.96
C ASN A 31 -19.17 1.74 -14.96
N MET A 32 -18.74 1.26 -13.79
CA MET A 32 -17.95 0.04 -13.67
C MET A 32 -18.86 -1.19 -13.59
N LEU A 33 -18.38 -2.30 -14.14
CA LEU A 33 -18.94 -3.62 -13.90
C LEU A 33 -18.68 -4.03 -12.45
N VAL A 34 -19.55 -4.88 -11.91
CA VAL A 34 -19.49 -5.31 -10.51
C VAL A 34 -19.42 -6.83 -10.44
N TYR A 35 -18.47 -7.34 -9.65
CA TYR A 35 -18.33 -8.74 -9.31
C TYR A 35 -18.33 -8.88 -7.78
N GLU A 36 -19.26 -9.69 -7.27
CA GLU A 36 -19.49 -9.86 -5.84
C GLU A 36 -18.89 -11.19 -5.37
N THR A 37 -18.01 -11.12 -4.36
CA THR A 37 -17.47 -12.31 -3.69
C THR A 37 -18.08 -12.44 -2.30
N LYS A 38 -17.57 -13.33 -1.44
CA LYS A 38 -18.08 -13.46 -0.07
C LYS A 38 -17.77 -12.21 0.76
N HIS A 39 -16.55 -11.70 0.69
CA HIS A 39 -16.08 -10.58 1.53
C HIS A 39 -15.68 -9.32 0.75
N PHE A 40 -15.75 -9.35 -0.58
CA PHE A 40 -15.33 -8.23 -1.43
C PHE A 40 -16.38 -7.88 -2.47
N THR A 41 -16.38 -6.60 -2.86
CA THR A 41 -17.07 -6.09 -4.04
C THR A 41 -16.00 -5.54 -4.98
N VAL A 42 -15.87 -6.15 -6.16
CA VAL A 42 -14.90 -5.77 -7.19
C VAL A 42 -15.59 -4.94 -8.26
N TYR A 43 -15.20 -3.68 -8.37
CA TYR A 43 -15.59 -2.77 -9.44
C TYR A 43 -14.50 -2.80 -10.52
N TYR A 44 -14.86 -3.03 -11.77
CA TYR A 44 -13.88 -3.14 -12.86
C TYR A 44 -14.40 -2.54 -14.17
N GLU A 45 -13.48 -2.07 -15.02
CA GLU A 45 -13.83 -1.57 -16.37
C GLU A 45 -14.01 -2.76 -17.34
N THR A 46 -12.97 -3.59 -17.47
CA THR A 46 -12.92 -4.74 -18.39
C THR A 46 -12.00 -5.81 -17.81
N LEU A 47 -12.50 -7.05 -17.72
CA LEU A 47 -11.75 -8.24 -17.30
C LEU A 47 -12.39 -9.49 -17.91
N GLU A 48 -11.56 -10.45 -18.30
CA GLU A 48 -11.97 -11.81 -18.60
C GLU A 48 -12.45 -12.51 -17.33
N LYS A 49 -13.38 -13.45 -17.51
CA LYS A 49 -13.97 -14.19 -16.40
C LYS A 49 -12.92 -14.97 -15.60
N THR A 50 -11.89 -15.50 -16.24
CA THR A 50 -10.82 -16.24 -15.57
C THR A 50 -10.04 -15.33 -14.63
N THR A 51 -9.75 -14.09 -15.04
CA THR A 51 -9.04 -13.13 -14.19
C THR A 51 -9.86 -12.70 -12.98
N LEU A 52 -11.18 -12.53 -13.14
CA LEU A 52 -12.07 -12.32 -11.99
C LEU A 52 -12.04 -13.48 -11.00
N GLN A 53 -11.93 -14.72 -11.48
CA GLN A 53 -11.83 -15.91 -10.62
C GLN A 53 -10.48 -15.96 -9.88
N ASP A 54 -9.39 -15.61 -10.55
CA ASP A 54 -8.07 -15.55 -9.92
C ASP A 54 -8.00 -14.45 -8.84
N ILE A 55 -8.60 -13.28 -9.11
CA ILE A 55 -8.72 -12.19 -8.14
C ILE A 55 -9.55 -12.64 -6.93
N GLU A 56 -10.69 -13.29 -7.15
CA GLU A 56 -11.52 -13.84 -6.08
C GLU A 56 -10.74 -14.83 -5.23
N GLU A 57 -10.07 -15.80 -5.86
CA GLU A 57 -9.26 -16.80 -5.17
C GLU A 57 -8.18 -16.14 -4.32
N LYS A 58 -7.43 -15.19 -4.87
CA LYS A 58 -6.36 -14.48 -4.16
C LYS A 58 -6.90 -13.69 -2.96
N LEU A 59 -7.99 -12.96 -3.13
CA LEU A 59 -8.60 -12.16 -2.05
C LEU A 59 -9.23 -13.03 -0.95
N GLU A 60 -10.04 -14.01 -1.33
CA GLU A 60 -10.79 -14.84 -0.39
C GLU A 60 -9.87 -15.80 0.40
N SER A 61 -8.81 -16.32 -0.23
CA SER A 61 -7.83 -17.16 0.45
C SER A 61 -7.01 -16.41 1.51
N ASN A 62 -6.79 -15.10 1.32
CA ASN A 62 -6.04 -14.26 2.26
C ASN A 62 -6.93 -13.56 3.29
N HIS A 63 -8.24 -13.41 3.03
CA HIS A 63 -9.15 -12.63 3.84
C HIS A 63 -9.16 -13.02 5.32
N SER A 64 -9.34 -14.31 5.64
CA SER A 64 -9.45 -14.74 7.06
C SER A 64 -8.18 -14.43 7.83
N ASN A 65 -7.02 -14.78 7.27
CA ASN A 65 -5.73 -14.55 7.93
C ASN A 65 -5.50 -13.06 8.20
N ILE A 66 -5.83 -12.19 7.23
CA ILE A 66 -5.70 -10.74 7.37
C ILE A 66 -6.66 -10.21 8.45
N GLN A 67 -7.95 -10.53 8.38
CA GLN A 67 -8.93 -10.05 9.35
C GLN A 67 -8.62 -10.54 10.77
N ASP A 68 -8.24 -11.81 10.92
CA ASP A 68 -7.86 -12.42 12.19
C ASP A 68 -6.60 -11.75 12.78
N PHE A 69 -5.62 -11.39 11.94
CA PHE A 69 -4.42 -10.69 12.38
C PHE A 69 -4.75 -9.31 12.97
N PHE A 70 -5.55 -8.52 12.26
CA PHE A 70 -5.93 -7.17 12.69
C PHE A 70 -7.01 -7.18 13.79
N GLY A 71 -7.63 -8.33 14.06
CA GLY A 71 -8.74 -8.46 15.00
C GLY A 71 -9.97 -7.68 14.54
N THR A 72 -10.13 -7.50 13.22
CA THR A 72 -11.27 -6.83 12.62
C THR A 72 -12.32 -7.86 12.26
N ASN A 73 -13.58 -7.54 12.56
CA ASN A 73 -14.74 -8.25 12.01
C ASN A 73 -15.52 -7.25 11.18
N GLN A 74 -15.09 -7.05 9.95
CA GLN A 74 -15.83 -6.19 9.03
C GLN A 74 -17.15 -6.88 8.64
N ASN A 75 -18.27 -6.26 9.03
CA ASN A 75 -19.59 -6.67 8.56
C ASN A 75 -19.88 -6.18 7.13
N GLN A 76 -19.04 -5.31 6.58
CA GLN A 76 -19.16 -4.76 5.24
C GLN A 76 -18.08 -5.35 4.34
N LYS A 77 -18.42 -5.56 3.07
CA LYS A 77 -17.45 -6.04 2.09
C LYS A 77 -16.41 -4.97 1.78
N SER A 78 -15.16 -5.39 1.69
CA SER A 78 -14.07 -4.52 1.23
C SER A 78 -14.22 -4.22 -0.26
N ARG A 79 -13.83 -3.02 -0.68
CA ARG A 79 -14.10 -2.50 -2.02
C ARG A 79 -12.82 -2.45 -2.85
N ILE A 80 -12.82 -3.15 -3.97
CA ILE A 80 -11.69 -3.24 -4.89
C ILE A 80 -12.07 -2.57 -6.20
N VAL A 81 -11.20 -1.72 -6.73
CA VAL A 81 -11.41 -0.97 -7.98
C VAL A 81 -10.28 -1.30 -8.95
N ILE A 82 -10.62 -1.90 -10.08
CA ILE A 82 -9.67 -2.37 -11.10
C ILE A 82 -9.85 -1.55 -12.37
N TYR A 83 -8.82 -0.81 -12.74
CA TYR A 83 -8.79 -0.01 -13.96
C TYR A 83 -8.16 -0.79 -15.10
N ASP A 84 -8.62 -0.56 -16.33
CA ASP A 84 -8.19 -1.33 -17.50
C ASP A 84 -6.69 -1.19 -17.83
N SER A 85 -6.01 -0.14 -17.34
CA SER A 85 -4.57 0.06 -17.55
C SER A 85 -3.92 0.89 -16.45
N VAL A 86 -2.59 0.80 -16.35
CA VAL A 86 -1.77 1.58 -15.41
C VAL A 86 -2.03 3.08 -15.55
N ALA A 87 -2.04 3.60 -16.79
CA ALA A 87 -2.32 5.02 -17.05
C ALA A 87 -3.74 5.44 -16.62
N ARG A 88 -4.72 4.52 -16.68
CA ARG A 88 -6.08 4.78 -16.24
C ARG A 88 -6.18 4.79 -14.71
N PHE A 89 -5.54 3.83 -14.05
CA PHE A 89 -5.35 3.79 -12.61
C PHE A 89 -4.68 5.07 -12.10
N GLN A 90 -3.51 5.43 -12.63
CA GLN A 90 -2.74 6.60 -12.19
C GLN A 90 -3.52 7.90 -12.34
N ARG A 91 -4.26 8.08 -13.44
CA ARG A 91 -5.11 9.26 -13.62
C ARG A 91 -6.23 9.33 -12.59
N ALA A 92 -6.80 8.20 -12.21
CA ALA A 92 -7.85 8.15 -11.19
C ALA A 92 -7.28 8.39 -9.78
N TYR A 93 -6.14 7.79 -9.46
CA TYR A 93 -5.56 7.78 -8.12
C TYR A 93 -4.68 9.01 -7.81
N LEU A 94 -3.84 9.44 -8.76
CA LEU A 94 -2.90 10.55 -8.61
C LEU A 94 -3.42 11.86 -9.21
N GLY A 95 -4.44 11.79 -10.07
CA GLY A 95 -4.87 12.91 -10.89
C GLY A 95 -4.00 13.08 -12.15
N LEU A 96 -4.45 13.94 -13.06
CA LEU A 96 -3.83 14.12 -14.39
C LEU A 96 -2.37 14.55 -14.31
N PHE A 97 -2.03 15.55 -13.49
CA PHE A 97 -0.68 16.11 -13.51
C PHE A 97 0.37 15.17 -12.88
N LEU A 98 0.05 14.53 -11.76
CA LEU A 98 0.96 13.57 -11.12
C LEU A 98 1.09 12.28 -11.95
N SER A 99 0.02 11.83 -12.62
CA SER A 99 0.11 10.66 -13.51
C SER A 99 1.09 10.81 -14.67
N LEU A 100 1.42 12.04 -15.08
CA LEU A 100 2.40 12.28 -16.14
C LEU A 100 3.86 12.16 -15.65
N LEU A 101 4.07 12.16 -14.33
CA LEU A 101 5.39 12.10 -13.70
C LEU A 101 5.71 10.69 -13.19
N TYR A 102 4.70 9.90 -12.89
CA TYR A 102 4.86 8.51 -12.45
C TYR A 102 4.94 7.61 -13.68
N GLY A 103 6.06 6.90 -13.83
CA GLY A 103 6.20 5.85 -14.86
C GLY A 103 5.34 4.62 -14.52
N ASP A 104 5.50 3.55 -15.30
CA ASP A 104 4.69 2.32 -15.20
C ASP A 104 4.84 1.53 -13.88
N TRP A 105 5.71 1.96 -12.98
CA TRP A 105 5.99 1.26 -11.72
C TRP A 105 4.85 1.39 -10.69
N ALA A 106 4.10 2.50 -10.68
CA ALA A 106 2.98 2.67 -9.76
C ALA A 106 1.69 2.12 -10.38
N ALA A 107 1.32 0.91 -9.96
CA ALA A 107 0.21 0.13 -10.52
C ALA A 107 -0.90 -0.23 -9.50
N GLY A 108 -0.72 0.17 -8.24
CA GLY A 108 -1.64 -0.05 -7.13
C GLY A 108 -1.54 1.06 -6.10
N GLY A 109 -2.61 1.22 -5.33
CA GLY A 109 -2.67 2.12 -4.19
C GLY A 109 -3.98 1.97 -3.42
N SER A 110 -3.94 2.27 -2.14
CA SER A 110 -5.12 2.30 -1.28
C SER A 110 -5.56 3.74 -1.00
N TYR A 111 -6.86 3.93 -0.79
CA TYR A 111 -7.41 5.19 -0.34
C TYR A 111 -8.52 4.92 0.67
N GLN A 112 -8.20 5.14 1.95
CA GLN A 112 -9.10 4.81 3.06
C GLN A 112 -9.46 3.31 3.05
N ASP A 113 -10.70 2.98 2.68
CA ASP A 113 -11.23 1.62 2.61
C ASP A 113 -11.35 1.08 1.17
N LEU A 114 -10.77 1.79 0.20
CA LEU A 114 -10.75 1.40 -1.20
C LEU A 114 -9.36 0.90 -1.60
N VAL A 115 -9.33 -0.26 -2.25
CA VAL A 115 -8.19 -0.73 -3.03
C VAL A 115 -8.35 -0.27 -4.47
N LEU A 116 -7.31 0.31 -5.05
CA LEU A 116 -7.28 0.76 -6.44
C LEU A 116 -6.06 0.17 -7.14
N VAL A 117 -6.28 -0.56 -8.24
CA VAL A 117 -5.19 -1.23 -8.97
C VAL A 117 -5.41 -1.20 -10.48
N THR A 118 -4.35 -1.44 -11.25
CA THR A 118 -4.45 -1.80 -12.66
C THR A 118 -5.00 -3.22 -12.85
N SER A 119 -5.48 -3.52 -14.05
CA SER A 119 -5.88 -4.86 -14.47
C SER A 119 -4.67 -5.80 -14.53
N PRO A 120 -4.74 -7.02 -13.97
CA PRO A 120 -3.72 -8.06 -14.17
C PRO A 120 -3.49 -8.39 -15.65
N GLU A 121 -4.51 -8.25 -16.51
CA GLU A 121 -4.41 -8.48 -17.96
C GLU A 121 -3.59 -7.39 -18.67
N ASN A 122 -3.49 -6.20 -18.07
CA ASN A 122 -2.77 -5.05 -18.57
C ASN A 122 -1.84 -4.46 -17.48
N PRO A 123 -0.82 -5.21 -17.03
CA PRO A 123 -0.02 -4.86 -15.85
C PRO A 123 1.01 -3.73 -16.12
N GLY A 124 1.13 -3.28 -17.37
CA GLY A 124 2.19 -2.36 -17.80
C GLY A 124 3.49 -3.09 -18.10
N THR A 125 4.60 -2.34 -18.20
CA THR A 125 5.90 -2.94 -18.56
C THR A 125 6.76 -3.35 -17.36
N GLN A 126 6.38 -2.94 -16.14
CA GLN A 126 7.17 -3.14 -14.91
C GLN A 126 6.62 -4.26 -14.02
N HIS A 127 5.43 -4.78 -14.34
CA HIS A 127 4.73 -5.79 -13.56
C HIS A 127 4.27 -6.92 -14.45
N THR A 128 4.13 -8.09 -13.86
CA THR A 128 3.49 -9.27 -14.45
C THR A 128 2.05 -9.40 -13.96
N TYR A 129 1.31 -10.34 -14.55
CA TYR A 129 -0.03 -10.70 -14.10
C TYR A 129 -0.07 -11.07 -12.60
N GLU A 130 0.88 -11.89 -12.15
CA GLU A 130 0.94 -12.33 -10.76
C GLU A 130 1.32 -11.19 -9.81
N ASP A 131 2.24 -10.30 -10.22
CA ASP A 131 2.62 -9.13 -9.42
C ASP A 131 1.40 -8.26 -9.09
N VAL A 132 0.48 -8.08 -10.06
CA VAL A 132 -0.77 -7.33 -9.83
C VAL A 132 -1.72 -8.07 -8.89
N LEU A 133 -1.82 -9.41 -8.97
CA LEU A 133 -2.61 -10.20 -8.02
C LEU A 133 -2.08 -10.09 -6.59
N GLU A 134 -0.76 -10.14 -6.42
CA GLU A 134 -0.12 -9.91 -5.11
C GLU A 134 -0.36 -8.48 -4.61
N MET A 135 -0.27 -7.50 -5.51
CA MET A 135 -0.52 -6.09 -5.21
C MET A 135 -1.95 -5.85 -4.72
N ILE A 136 -2.95 -6.55 -5.26
CA ILE A 136 -4.33 -6.46 -4.76
C ILE A 136 -4.42 -6.83 -3.28
N VAL A 137 -3.70 -7.87 -2.84
CA VAL A 137 -3.66 -8.26 -1.42
C VAL A 137 -2.87 -7.25 -0.59
N HIS A 138 -1.74 -6.78 -1.11
CA HIS A 138 -0.92 -5.73 -0.48
C HIS A 138 -1.75 -4.48 -0.19
N GLU A 139 -2.47 -3.96 -1.18
CA GLU A 139 -3.31 -2.78 -1.03
C GLU A 139 -4.51 -3.02 -0.10
N TYR A 140 -5.05 -4.24 -0.09
CA TYR A 140 -6.10 -4.60 0.88
C TYR A 140 -5.57 -4.55 2.32
N VAL A 141 -4.33 -4.99 2.57
CA VAL A 141 -3.71 -4.89 3.89
C VAL A 141 -3.58 -3.43 4.34
N HIS A 142 -3.21 -2.51 3.44
CA HIS A 142 -3.20 -1.08 3.76
C HIS A 142 -4.57 -0.56 4.22
N THR A 143 -5.68 -1.02 3.62
CA THR A 143 -7.01 -0.63 4.12
C THR A 143 -7.28 -1.13 5.55
N CYS A 144 -6.75 -2.30 5.92
CA CYS A 144 -6.84 -2.84 7.27
C CYS A 144 -5.94 -2.07 8.26
N VAL A 145 -4.74 -1.66 7.83
CA VAL A 145 -3.84 -0.80 8.60
C VAL A 145 -4.49 0.57 8.84
N TYR A 146 -5.05 1.19 7.80
CA TYR A 146 -5.72 2.49 7.87
C TYR A 146 -6.84 2.51 8.92
N GLN A 147 -7.59 1.39 9.07
CA GLN A 147 -8.61 1.25 10.11
C GLN A 147 -8.05 1.22 11.54
N GLN A 148 -6.78 0.87 11.72
CA GLN A 148 -6.11 0.93 13.01
C GLN A 148 -5.48 2.31 13.27
N ASN A 149 -4.91 2.92 12.24
CA ASN A 149 -4.23 4.20 12.31
C ASN A 149 -4.23 4.87 10.92
N GLU A 150 -4.76 6.08 10.82
CA GLU A 150 -4.76 6.84 9.55
C GLU A 150 -3.39 7.42 9.18
N MET A 151 -2.43 7.40 10.11
CA MET A 151 -1.05 7.85 9.93
C MET A 151 -0.08 6.81 10.54
N PRO A 152 -0.06 5.57 9.99
CA PRO A 152 0.86 4.54 10.45
C PRO A 152 2.31 4.92 10.14
N ASP A 153 3.25 4.34 10.86
CA ASP A 153 4.66 4.39 10.47
C ASP A 153 4.85 3.69 9.10
N ILE A 154 5.55 4.34 8.16
CA ILE A 154 5.68 3.86 6.78
C ILE A 154 6.35 2.48 6.70
N TRP A 155 7.31 2.18 7.59
CA TRP A 155 7.99 0.89 7.63
C TRP A 155 7.10 -0.21 8.20
N LEU A 156 6.19 0.14 9.11
CA LEU A 156 5.17 -0.80 9.60
C LEU A 156 4.05 -1.01 8.57
N ASP A 157 3.61 0.05 7.89
CA ASP A 157 2.53 -0.01 6.91
C ASP A 157 2.92 -0.87 5.70
N GLU A 158 4.01 -0.51 5.03
CA GLU A 158 4.56 -1.25 3.89
C GLU A 158 5.06 -2.65 4.30
N GLY A 159 5.63 -2.76 5.51
CA GLY A 159 6.08 -4.04 6.05
C GLY A 159 4.93 -5.01 6.29
N MET A 160 3.80 -4.53 6.81
CA MET A 160 2.60 -5.34 7.00
C MET A 160 2.01 -5.76 5.66
N ALA A 161 1.92 -4.82 4.72
CA ALA A 161 1.37 -5.08 3.39
C ALA A 161 2.18 -6.13 2.63
N THR A 162 3.51 -5.97 2.58
CA THR A 162 4.41 -6.96 1.97
C THR A 162 4.41 -8.30 2.72
N PHE A 163 4.45 -8.30 4.06
CA PHE A 163 4.45 -9.53 4.87
C PHE A 163 3.18 -10.36 4.67
N MET A 164 2.01 -9.72 4.76
CA MET A 164 0.72 -10.41 4.69
C MET A 164 0.35 -10.80 3.25
N ALA A 165 0.84 -10.08 2.25
CA ALA A 165 0.72 -10.46 0.83
C ALA A 165 1.73 -11.55 0.41
N GLY A 166 2.70 -11.89 1.27
CA GLY A 166 3.74 -12.88 0.96
C GLY A 166 4.82 -12.39 0.00
N GLN A 167 4.97 -11.08 -0.19
CA GLN A 167 5.89 -10.44 -1.12
C GLN A 167 7.33 -10.41 -0.59
N LYS A 168 7.89 -11.60 -0.36
CA LYS A 168 9.25 -11.75 0.15
C LYS A 168 10.28 -11.57 -0.97
N SER A 169 11.07 -10.51 -0.89
CA SER A 169 12.18 -10.28 -1.81
C SER A 169 13.52 -10.76 -1.23
N GLN A 170 14.54 -10.85 -2.10
CA GLN A 170 15.92 -11.04 -1.66
C GLN A 170 16.37 -9.83 -0.82
N LEU A 171 17.04 -10.10 0.30
CA LEU A 171 17.62 -9.04 1.12
C LEU A 171 18.89 -8.48 0.48
N PRO A 172 19.01 -7.15 0.37
CA PRO A 172 20.29 -6.49 0.08
C PRO A 172 21.33 -6.76 1.19
N SER A 173 22.60 -6.50 0.89
CA SER A 173 23.68 -6.66 1.88
C SER A 173 23.74 -5.52 2.90
N ALA A 174 23.34 -4.31 2.52
CA ALA A 174 23.37 -3.14 3.37
C ALA A 174 22.05 -3.00 4.14
N ILE A 175 22.09 -3.34 5.44
CA ILE A 175 20.96 -3.13 6.36
C ILE A 175 20.76 -1.62 6.58
N PRO A 176 19.53 -1.09 6.51
CA PRO A 176 19.27 0.32 6.77
C PRO A 176 19.64 0.69 8.20
N GLY A 177 20.20 1.89 8.37
CA GLY A 177 20.49 2.44 9.69
C GLY A 177 19.21 2.79 10.46
N PHE A 178 19.28 2.76 11.79
CA PHE A 178 18.16 3.15 12.66
C PHE A 178 17.55 4.50 12.25
N ASP A 179 18.37 5.52 12.04
CA ASP A 179 17.89 6.87 11.71
C ASP A 179 17.14 6.92 10.36
N ALA A 180 17.51 6.07 9.40
CA ALA A 180 16.78 5.96 8.14
C ALA A 180 15.40 5.34 8.34
N MET A 181 15.30 4.32 9.20
CA MET A 181 14.03 3.70 9.57
C MET A 181 13.11 4.61 10.38
N GLN A 182 13.63 5.68 11.01
CA GLN A 182 12.78 6.65 11.71
C GLN A 182 12.16 7.69 10.78
N LYS A 183 12.65 7.83 9.54
CA LYS A 183 12.13 8.82 8.59
C LYS A 183 10.85 8.32 7.93
N GLN A 184 9.82 9.16 8.00
CA GLN A 184 8.47 8.91 7.49
C GLN A 184 8.28 9.50 6.09
N ASP A 185 9.21 9.21 5.18
CA ASP A 185 9.18 9.67 3.80
C ASP A 185 9.51 8.55 2.82
N MET A 186 8.82 8.55 1.68
CA MET A 186 8.92 7.48 0.68
C MET A 186 10.29 7.46 0.00
N ASP A 187 10.94 8.61 -0.16
CA ASP A 187 12.27 8.70 -0.79
C ASP A 187 13.31 7.96 0.04
N THR A 188 13.39 8.25 1.35
CA THR A 188 14.29 7.52 2.26
C THR A 188 13.94 6.03 2.29
N PHE A 189 12.65 5.69 2.35
CA PHE A 189 12.20 4.30 2.35
C PHE A 189 12.72 3.54 1.12
N LEU A 190 12.52 4.08 -0.07
CA LEU A 190 12.96 3.48 -1.33
C LEU A 190 14.49 3.40 -1.45
N GLU A 191 15.21 4.49 -1.12
CA GLU A 191 16.68 4.53 -1.13
C GLU A 191 17.32 3.45 -0.23
N ASN A 192 16.58 3.00 0.80
CA ASN A 192 17.03 2.04 1.78
C ASN A 192 16.46 0.63 1.57
N ASN A 193 15.95 0.32 0.37
CA ASN A 193 15.31 -0.97 0.05
C ASN A 193 14.16 -1.32 1.02
N GLY A 194 13.36 -0.32 1.34
CA GLY A 194 12.34 -0.36 2.38
C GLY A 194 11.42 -1.58 2.29
N TYR A 195 10.95 -1.96 1.10
CA TYR A 195 10.09 -3.13 0.92
C TYR A 195 10.72 -4.45 1.46
N ALA A 196 11.97 -4.73 1.11
CA ALA A 196 12.65 -5.95 1.51
C ALA A 196 12.87 -6.01 3.03
N PHE A 197 13.32 -4.88 3.60
CA PHE A 197 13.64 -4.81 5.03
C PHE A 197 12.40 -4.66 5.91
N SER A 198 11.38 -3.92 5.48
CA SER A 198 10.11 -3.79 6.20
C SER A 198 9.37 -5.13 6.30
N TYR A 199 9.38 -5.95 5.24
CA TYR A 199 8.88 -7.33 5.30
C TYR A 199 9.52 -8.10 6.46
N THR A 200 10.85 -8.11 6.53
CA THR A 200 11.56 -8.88 7.55
C THR A 200 11.48 -8.26 8.94
N TYR A 201 11.30 -6.93 9.01
CA TYR A 201 11.06 -6.23 10.25
C TYR A 201 9.73 -6.67 10.87
N VAL A 202 8.66 -6.68 10.08
CA VAL A 202 7.37 -7.21 10.52
C VAL A 202 7.43 -8.71 10.81
N GLU A 203 8.12 -9.50 9.98
CA GLU A 203 8.31 -10.93 10.24
C GLU A 203 8.97 -11.18 11.61
N TYR A 204 10.01 -10.42 11.96
CA TYR A 204 10.63 -10.46 13.29
C TYR A 204 9.62 -10.05 14.37
N LEU A 205 8.89 -8.95 14.18
CA LEU A 205 7.91 -8.47 15.16
C LEU A 205 6.84 -9.53 15.45
N VAL A 206 6.34 -10.22 14.42
CA VAL A 206 5.34 -11.29 14.55
C VAL A 206 5.93 -12.54 15.22
N LYS A 207 7.20 -12.86 14.99
CA LYS A 207 7.89 -13.98 15.66
C LYS A 207 8.16 -13.68 17.13
N ALA A 208 8.58 -12.46 17.45
CA ALA A 208 8.97 -12.04 18.79
C ALA A 208 7.78 -11.62 19.66
N TYR A 209 6.70 -11.12 19.06
CA TYR A 209 5.54 -10.57 19.73
C TYR A 209 4.23 -11.10 19.13
N SER A 210 3.18 -11.20 19.94
CA SER A 210 1.86 -11.61 19.45
C SER A 210 1.29 -10.62 18.42
N ASN A 211 0.45 -11.06 17.47
CA ASN A 211 -0.26 -10.20 16.51
C ASN A 211 -0.92 -8.99 17.20
N LYS A 212 -1.55 -9.19 18.36
CA LYS A 212 -2.18 -8.11 19.15
C LYS A 212 -1.20 -6.98 19.52
N LYS A 213 0.06 -7.32 19.81
CA LYS A 213 1.12 -6.35 20.12
C LYS A 213 1.60 -5.64 18.87
N VAL A 214 1.74 -6.34 17.74
CA VAL A 214 2.10 -5.72 16.46
C VAL A 214 1.00 -4.74 16.01
N VAL A 215 -0.27 -5.14 16.07
CA VAL A 215 -1.42 -4.26 15.79
C VAL A 215 -1.48 -3.09 16.77
N GLY A 216 -1.15 -3.32 18.05
CA GLY A 216 -1.03 -2.24 19.04
C GLY A 216 0.05 -1.23 18.68
N LEU A 217 1.16 -1.69 18.11
CA LEU A 217 2.27 -0.83 17.71
C LEU A 217 1.85 0.02 16.52
N ILE A 218 1.21 -0.58 15.50
CA ILE A 218 0.64 0.15 14.36
C ILE A 218 -0.34 1.24 14.82
N ARG A 219 -1.20 0.91 15.80
CA ARG A 219 -2.20 1.85 16.33
C ARG A 219 -1.59 3.05 17.04
N THR A 220 -0.47 2.85 17.73
CA THR A 220 0.09 3.86 18.65
C THR A 220 1.36 4.54 18.12
N ASN A 221 2.06 3.91 17.18
CA ASN A 221 3.44 4.20 16.80
C ASN A 221 4.38 4.32 18.02
N ASN A 222 4.04 3.69 19.16
CA ASN A 222 4.75 3.82 20.41
C ASN A 222 5.30 2.46 20.88
N TYR A 223 6.61 2.29 20.66
CA TYR A 223 7.34 1.07 20.99
C TYR A 223 7.41 0.81 22.49
N GLU A 224 7.66 1.83 23.32
CA GLU A 224 7.80 1.62 24.77
C GLU A 224 6.46 1.24 25.39
N GLU A 225 5.39 1.93 25.00
CA GLU A 225 4.04 1.64 25.48
C GLU A 225 3.58 0.24 25.06
N THR A 226 3.82 -0.12 23.79
CA THR A 226 3.28 -1.36 23.26
C THR A 226 4.18 -2.56 23.54
N LEU A 227 5.47 -2.46 23.30
CA LEU A 227 6.42 -3.57 23.36
C LEU A 227 7.28 -3.56 24.64
N GLY A 228 7.25 -2.49 25.42
CA GLY A 228 8.06 -2.36 26.64
C GLY A 228 9.55 -2.15 26.36
N LYS A 229 9.91 -1.76 25.12
CA LYS A 229 11.28 -1.51 24.67
C LYS A 229 11.32 -0.27 23.80
N SER A 230 12.48 0.39 23.75
CA SER A 230 12.64 1.52 22.83
C SER A 230 12.66 1.04 21.38
N ALA A 231 12.31 1.92 20.44
CA ALA A 231 12.40 1.62 19.00
C ALA A 231 13.82 1.18 18.58
N ARG A 232 14.84 1.74 19.24
CA ARG A 232 16.25 1.42 18.99
C ARG A 232 16.62 0.02 19.47
N ASP A 233 16.13 -0.41 20.63
CA ASP A 233 16.37 -1.78 21.12
C ASP A 233 15.71 -2.80 20.18
N ILE A 234 14.48 -2.52 19.74
CA ILE A 234 13.75 -3.34 18.77
C ILE A 234 14.50 -3.42 17.44
N TYR A 235 15.03 -2.30 16.95
CA TYR A 235 15.87 -2.27 15.76
C TYR A 235 17.09 -3.19 15.92
N HIS A 236 17.82 -3.09 17.03
CA HIS A 236 19.00 -3.94 17.27
C HIS A 236 18.66 -5.43 17.35
N GLU A 237 17.53 -5.79 17.96
CA GLU A 237 17.05 -7.16 17.99
C GLU A 237 16.68 -7.70 16.62
N TRP A 238 16.03 -6.88 15.79
CA TRP A 238 15.75 -7.22 14.40
C TRP A 238 17.04 -7.40 13.58
N VAL A 239 18.04 -6.53 13.75
CA VAL A 239 19.34 -6.69 13.06
C VAL A 239 19.99 -8.02 13.44
N MET A 240 20.00 -8.38 14.73
CA MET A 240 20.51 -9.69 15.17
C MET A 240 19.71 -10.84 14.56
N TYR A 241 18.37 -10.70 14.45
CA TYR A 241 17.52 -11.68 13.79
C TYR A 241 17.88 -11.88 12.31
N LEU A 242 18.20 -10.81 11.58
CA LEU A 242 18.68 -10.91 10.20
C LEU A 242 20.01 -11.66 10.10
N GLU A 243 20.96 -11.34 10.98
CA GLU A 243 22.24 -12.04 11.04
C GLU A 243 22.04 -13.55 11.24
N THR A 244 21.19 -13.94 12.19
CA THR A 244 20.96 -15.36 12.51
C THR A 244 20.19 -16.12 11.43
N GLU A 245 19.11 -15.55 10.90
CA GLU A 245 18.16 -16.30 10.05
C GLU A 245 18.44 -16.15 8.55
N TYR A 246 19.06 -15.04 8.14
CA TYR A 246 19.25 -14.71 6.72
C TYR A 246 20.70 -14.73 6.27
N TYR A 247 21.65 -14.33 7.13
CA TYR A 247 23.06 -14.22 6.74
C TYR A 247 23.94 -15.37 7.27
N THR A 248 23.53 -16.09 8.31
CA THR A 248 24.29 -17.24 8.83
C THR A 248 24.24 -18.47 7.90
N HIS A 249 23.30 -18.51 6.94
CA HIS A 249 23.14 -19.64 6.00
C HIS A 249 23.70 -19.39 4.58
N GLN A 250 24.48 -18.32 4.37
CA GLN A 250 25.09 -18.00 3.08
C GLN A 250 26.61 -18.27 3.00
N ASN A 251 27.19 -18.97 3.99
CA ASN A 251 28.60 -19.39 3.98
C ASN A 251 28.74 -20.92 3.97
#